data_AF-R2RVH2-F1
#
_entry.id   AF-R2RVH2-F1
#
_cell.length_a   1.000
_cell.length_b   1.000
_cell.length_c   1.000
_cell.angle_alpha   90.00
_cell.angle_beta   90.00
_cell.angle_gamma   90.00
#
_symmetry.space_group_name_H-M   'P 1'
#
loop_
_entity.id
_entity.type
_entity.pdbx_description
1 polymer ?
#
loop_
_entity_poly.entity_id
_entity_poly.type
_entity_poly.pdbx_seq_one_letter_code
_entity_poly.pdbx_strand_id
1 'polypeptide(L)' 'MEISYEKTFEIEIINELSASVYNRVLNYVLNHELDTDNTQLLEVNLLNQLKLAKRVNLFEYSLDEL' A
#
# COMPACT_ATOMS: atom_id res chain seq x y z
N MET A 1 12.28 19.29 -8.76
CA MET A 1 12.42 17.83 -8.83
C MET A 1 12.07 17.42 -10.23
N GLU A 2 13.02 16.88 -11.00
CA GLU A 2 12.76 16.51 -12.39
C GLU A 2 12.08 15.13 -12.40
N ILE A 3 10.82 15.09 -12.83
CA ILE A 3 10.03 13.87 -12.93
C ILE A 3 10.37 13.26 -14.29
N SER A 4 11.07 12.12 -14.30
CA SER A 4 11.35 11.37 -15.52
C SER A 4 10.18 10.46 -15.88
N TYR A 5 10.10 10.08 -17.17
CA TYR A 5 9.11 9.10 -17.63
C TYR A 5 9.26 7.77 -16.89
N GLU A 6 10.48 7.29 -16.73
CA GLU A 6 10.79 6.04 -16.02
C GLU A 6 10.29 6.05 -14.58
N LYS A 7 10.58 7.11 -13.81
CA LYS A 7 10.06 7.24 -12.44
C LYS A 7 8.53 7.29 -12.41
N THR A 8 7.91 8.00 -13.35
CA THR A 8 6.44 8.09 -13.42
C THR A 8 5.81 6.75 -13.72
N PHE A 9 6.45 5.96 -14.60
CA PHE A 9 6.02 4.62 -14.95
C PHE A 9 6.10 3.68 -13.75
N GLU A 10 7.21 3.67 -13.01
CA GLU A 10 7.33 2.85 -11.79
C GLU A 10 6.28 3.22 -10.73
N ILE A 11 6.04 4.52 -10.52
CA ILE A 11 4.98 4.98 -9.61
C ILE A 11 3.60 4.46 -10.03
N GLU A 12 3.32 4.40 -11.33
CA GLU A 12 2.06 3.88 -11.86
C GLU A 12 1.89 2.39 -11.53
N ILE A 13 2.93 1.58 -11.79
CA ILE A 13 2.95 0.15 -11.46
C ILE A 13 2.75 -0.08 -9.96
N ILE A 14 3.47 0.68 -9.11
CA ILE A 14 3.34 0.60 -7.65
C ILE A 14 1.91 0.95 -7.20
N ASN A 15 1.30 1.96 -7.79
CA ASN A 15 -0.06 2.36 -7.44
C ASN A 15 -1.09 1.28 -7.81
N GLU A 16 -1.01 0.70 -9.00
CA GLU A 16 -1.93 -0.37 -9.40
C GLU A 16 -1.76 -1.63 -8.55
N LEU A 17 -0.51 -2.06 -8.35
CA LEU A 17 -0.20 -3.25 -7.55
C LEU A 17 -0.61 -3.05 -6.08
N SER A 18 -0.24 -1.92 -5.49
CA SER A 18 -0.55 -1.64 -4.08
C SER A 18 -2.06 -1.49 -3.84
N ALA A 19 -2.83 -0.97 -4.81
CA ALA A 19 -4.28 -0.96 -4.74
C ALA A 19 -4.85 -2.39 -4.73
N SER A 20 -4.38 -3.25 -5.63
CA SER A 20 -4.80 -4.66 -5.69
C SER A 20 -4.51 -5.42 -4.39
N VAL A 21 -3.29 -5.30 -3.87
CA VAL A 21 -2.87 -5.96 -2.61
C VAL A 21 -3.65 -5.43 -1.42
N TYR A 22 -3.74 -4.11 -1.27
CA TYR A 22 -4.47 -3.49 -0.16
C TYR A 22 -5.94 -3.88 -0.18
N ASN A 23 -6.60 -3.83 -1.34
CA ASN A 23 -8.01 -4.17 -1.47
C ASN A 23 -8.28 -5.64 -1.16
N ARG A 24 -7.37 -6.55 -1.53
CA ARG A 24 -7.50 -7.97 -1.17
C ARG A 24 -7.50 -8.18 0.34
N VAL A 25 -6.55 -7.57 1.05
CA VAL A 25 -6.45 -7.69 2.52
C VAL A 25 -7.64 -7.00 3.20
N LEU A 26 -7.99 -5.79 2.74
CA LEU A 26 -9.15 -5.06 3.24
C LEU A 26 -10.44 -5.87 3.08
N ASN A 27 -10.69 -6.42 1.90
CA ASN A 27 -11.88 -7.24 1.65
C ASN A 27 -11.90 -8.48 2.54
N TYR A 28 -10.76 -9.11 2.77
CA TYR A 28 -10.69 -10.25 3.69
C TYR A 28 -11.08 -9.84 5.11
N VAL A 29 -10.51 -8.75 5.64
CA VAL A 29 -10.82 -8.22 6.98
C VAL A 29 -12.31 -7.89 7.12
N LEU A 30 -12.88 -7.22 6.13
CA LEU A 30 -14.29 -6.81 6.15
C LEU A 30 -15.24 -8.01 6.02
N ASN A 31 -14.97 -8.95 5.10
CA ASN A 31 -15.84 -10.10 4.86
C ASN A 31 -15.85 -11.12 6.00
N HIS A 32 -14.82 -11.12 6.85
CA HIS A 32 -14.75 -11.98 8.04
C HIS A 32 -15.12 -11.22 9.32
N GLU A 33 -15.63 -9.99 9.21
CA GLU A 33 -16.05 -9.14 10.34
C GLU A 33 -14.96 -9.03 11.42
N LEU A 34 -13.69 -8.99 11.00
CA LEU A 34 -12.57 -8.90 11.93
C LEU A 34 -12.56 -7.51 12.60
N ASP A 35 -12.29 -7.48 13.90
CA ASP A 35 -12.13 -6.25 14.65
C ASP A 35 -10.90 -5.47 14.13
N THR A 36 -11.14 -4.36 13.44
CA THR A 36 -10.11 -3.53 12.81
C THR A 36 -9.17 -2.85 13.81
N ASP A 37 -9.56 -2.78 15.08
CA ASP A 37 -8.74 -2.22 16.15
C ASP A 37 -7.89 -3.28 16.85
N ASN A 38 -8.20 -4.57 16.64
CA ASN A 38 -7.46 -5.69 17.22
C ASN A 38 -6.20 -6.03 16.41
N THR A 39 -5.09 -5.37 16.75
CA THR A 39 -3.78 -5.57 16.10
C THR A 39 -3.10 -6.91 16.41
N GLN A 40 -3.68 -7.75 17.28
CA GLN A 40 -3.21 -9.13 17.49
C GLN A 40 -3.65 -10.07 16.35
N LEU A 41 -4.72 -9.71 15.63
CA LEU A 41 -5.14 -10.45 14.43
C LEU A 41 -4.13 -10.19 13.30
N LEU A 42 -3.64 -11.27 12.69
CA LEU A 42 -2.59 -11.20 11.67
C LEU A 42 -3.00 -10.32 10.49
N GLU A 43 -4.25 -10.46 10.03
CA GLU A 43 -4.77 -9.76 8.85
C GLU A 43 -4.99 -8.28 9.11
N VAL A 44 -5.43 -7.93 10.32
CA VAL A 44 -5.60 -6.54 10.77
C VAL A 44 -4.24 -5.88 10.98
N ASN A 45 -3.27 -6.62 11.53
CA ASN A 45 -1.89 -6.17 11.65
C ASN A 45 -1.28 -5.88 10.28
N LEU A 46 -1.44 -6.81 9.33
CA LEU A 46 -0.99 -6.63 7.94
C LEU A 46 -1.67 -5.44 7.28
N LEU A 47 -2.99 -5.30 7.41
CA LEU A 47 -3.75 -4.16 6.86
C LEU A 47 -3.21 -2.82 7.39
N ASN A 48 -2.88 -2.75 8.69
CA ASN A 48 -2.31 -1.56 9.29
C ASN A 48 -0.89 -1.25 8.78
N GLN A 49 -0.06 -2.26 8.57
CA GLN A 49 1.26 -2.08 7.95
C GLN A 49 1.13 -1.55 6.51
N LEU A 50 0.22 -2.12 5.71
CA LEU A 50 -0.05 -1.64 4.35
C LEU A 50 -0.60 -0.22 4.33
N LYS A 51 -1.46 0.13 5.29
CA LYS A 51 -1.97 1.50 5.46
C LYS A 51 -0.86 2.49 5.78
N LEU A 52 0.14 2.11 6.57
CA LEU A 52 1.31 2.93 6.83
C LEU A 52 2.20 3.06 5.59
N ALA A 53 2.47 1.96 4.89
CA ALA A 53 3.29 1.95 3.67
C ALA A 53 2.69 2.86 2.58
N LYS A 54 1.37 2.91 2.43
CA LYS A 54 0.68 3.75 1.42
C LYS A 54 0.62 5.25 1.74
N ARG A 55 1.08 5.69 2.92
CA ARG A 55 1.05 7.12 3.31
C ARG A 55 2.24 7.92 2.77
N VAL A 56 3.20 7.25 2.13
CA VAL A 56 4.41 7.89 1.61
C VAL A 56 4.11 8.68 0.32
N ASN A 57 4.87 9.75 0.10
CA ASN A 57 4.82 10.48 -1.16
C ASN A 57 5.86 9.91 -2.14
N LEU A 58 5.45 9.01 -3.03
CA LEU A 58 6.35 8.34 -3.98
C LEU A 58 7.08 9.33 -4.92
N PHE A 59 6.54 10.53 -5.13
CA PHE A 59 7.22 11.55 -5.94
C PHE A 59 8.52 12.04 -5.31
N GLU A 60 8.67 11.96 -3.98
CA GLU A 60 9.88 12.38 -3.26
C GLU A 60 11.00 11.34 -3.31
N TYR A 61 10.72 10.11 -3.76
CA TYR A 61 11.68 9.01 -3.75
C TYR A 61 12.59 9.07 -4.99
N SER A 62 13.84 8.61 -4.84
CA SER A 62 14.73 8.33 -5.97
C SER A 62 14.26 7.11 -6.76
N LEU A 63 14.80 6.89 -7.97
CA LEU A 63 14.41 5.72 -8.77
C LEU A 63 14.78 4.40 -8.09
N ASP A 64 15.90 4.35 -7.34
CA ASP A 64 16.32 3.15 -6.60
C ASP A 64 15.47 2.87 -5.35
N GLU A 65 14.74 3.87 -4.85
CA GLU A 65 13.84 3.75 -3.69
C GLU A 65 12.40 3.37 -4.07
N LEU A 66 12.03 3.54 -5.34
CA LEU A 66 10.74 3.09 -5.91
C LEU A 66 10.76 1.58 -6.11
#